data_AF-A0A8S0WY66-F1
#
_entry.id   AF-A0A8S0WY66-F1
#
_cell.length_a   1.000
_cell.length_b   1.000
_cell.length_c   1.000
_cell.angle_alpha   90.00
_cell.angle_beta   90.00
_cell.angle_gamma   90.00
#
_symmetry.space_group_name_H-M   'P 1'
#
loop_
_entity.id
_entity.type
_entity.pdbx_description
1 polymer ?
#
loop_
_entity_poly.entity_id
_entity_poly.type
_entity_poly.pdbx_seq_one_letter_code
_entity_poly.pdbx_strand_id
1 'polypeptide(L)'
;MSAAMPAHSRVSVKKSQPLGFGFDPEQTEHCFIVTVPISKAKEAKVLISEYFHWIKPEKGEETSPTFNDVDAQIKAVLNRHTWEQIEEHVKAEFNRCLRNLGVKTGQWLKKGQIPVDRTLGKELTLLAWALEDADPELSVTAVHNWLGLVPEERWWLYTMTNAATGHAVNGRNKGWRKAVRFALTENPVMEGVLRNRRAEFELSLMSSGH
;
A
#
# COMPACT_ATOMS: atom_id res chain seq x y z
N MET A 1 13.30 47.05 -39.72
CA MET A 1 12.16 46.61 -38.88
C MET A 1 12.49 45.23 -38.35
N SER A 2 12.91 45.11 -37.09
CA SER A 2 13.27 43.83 -36.48
C SER A 2 12.05 43.28 -35.75
N ALA A 3 11.55 42.12 -36.19
CA ALA A 3 10.38 41.48 -35.59
C ALA A 3 10.75 40.89 -34.21
N ALA A 4 9.99 41.27 -33.18
CA ALA A 4 10.13 40.73 -31.84
C ALA A 4 9.61 39.27 -31.79
N MET A 5 10.41 38.39 -31.19
CA MET A 5 10.05 36.99 -30.93
C MET A 5 8.91 36.92 -29.90
N PRO A 6 7.92 36.03 -30.06
CA PRO A 6 6.81 35.90 -29.12
C PRO A 6 7.29 35.29 -27.80
N ALA A 7 6.87 35.89 -26.69
CA ALA A 7 7.14 35.38 -25.35
C ALA A 7 6.46 34.01 -25.16
N HIS A 8 7.25 32.99 -24.81
CA HIS A 8 6.71 31.70 -24.36
C HIS A 8 5.91 31.92 -23.08
N SER A 9 4.59 31.72 -23.16
CA SER A 9 3.74 31.66 -21.97
C SER A 9 4.20 30.50 -21.10
N ARG A 10 4.64 30.80 -19.87
CA ARG A 10 4.83 29.77 -18.85
C ARG A 10 3.46 29.16 -18.56
N VAL A 11 3.23 27.95 -19.06
CA VAL A 11 2.13 27.12 -18.59
C VAL A 11 2.34 26.91 -17.10
N SER A 12 1.47 27.47 -16.27
CA SER A 12 1.47 27.18 -14.84
C SER A 12 1.11 25.72 -14.67
N VAL A 13 2.08 24.87 -14.38
CA VAL A 13 1.82 23.48 -13.99
C VAL A 13 1.00 23.55 -12.70
N LYS A 14 -0.28 23.19 -12.77
CA LYS A 14 -1.13 23.04 -11.59
C LYS A 14 -0.45 22.00 -10.72
N LYS A 15 -0.12 22.36 -9.47
CA LYS A 15 0.39 21.37 -8.52
C LYS A 15 -0.77 20.43 -8.21
N SER A 16 -0.71 19.21 -8.72
CA SER A 16 -1.67 18.18 -8.37
C SER A 16 -1.67 17.96 -6.85
N GLN A 17 -2.82 17.61 -6.30
CA GLN A 17 -3.01 17.30 -4.89
C GLN A 17 -3.26 15.81 -4.72
N PRO A 18 -2.24 15.03 -4.33
CA PRO A 18 -2.40 13.62 -4.03
C PRO A 18 -3.44 13.40 -2.93
N LEU A 19 -4.26 12.37 -3.12
CA LEU A 19 -5.28 11.89 -2.21
C LEU A 19 -4.70 10.78 -1.33
N GLY A 20 -5.16 10.74 -0.07
CA GLY A 20 -4.76 9.71 0.90
C GLY A 20 -3.24 9.55 0.99
N PHE A 21 -2.75 8.38 0.59
CA PHE A 21 -1.32 8.05 0.57
C PHE A 21 -0.75 8.11 -0.85
N GLY A 22 -0.47 9.33 -1.32
CA GLY A 22 0.31 9.56 -2.55
C GLY A 22 -0.40 9.28 -3.87
N PHE A 23 -1.67 8.86 -3.85
CA PHE A 23 -2.42 8.61 -5.09
C PHE A 23 -2.79 9.92 -5.79
N ASP A 24 -2.43 10.07 -7.06
CA ASP A 24 -2.73 11.24 -7.86
C ASP A 24 -3.64 10.89 -9.06
N PRO A 25 -4.94 11.21 -9.01
CA PRO A 25 -5.88 10.89 -10.09
C PRO A 25 -5.64 11.71 -11.37
N GLU A 26 -4.83 12.78 -11.33
CA GLU A 26 -4.42 13.51 -12.55
C GLU A 26 -3.28 12.77 -13.29
N GLN A 27 -2.58 11.84 -12.63
CA GLN A 27 -1.45 11.10 -13.20
C GLN A 27 -1.78 9.65 -13.56
N THR A 28 -2.65 9.00 -12.80
CA THR A 28 -3.02 7.60 -13.03
C THR A 28 -4.39 7.28 -12.47
N GLU A 29 -5.06 6.32 -13.10
CA GLU A 29 -6.33 5.78 -12.63
C GLU A 29 -6.14 4.52 -11.77
N HIS A 30 -4.95 3.92 -11.79
CA HIS A 30 -4.65 2.70 -11.06
C HIS A 30 -4.27 3.03 -9.62
N CYS A 31 -5.10 2.60 -8.67
CA CYS A 31 -4.87 2.83 -7.25
C CYS A 31 -5.27 1.63 -6.39
N PHE A 32 -4.98 1.73 -5.10
CA PHE A 32 -5.58 0.88 -4.08
C PHE A 32 -6.50 1.70 -3.18
N ILE A 33 -7.51 1.04 -2.64
CA ILE A 33 -8.42 1.63 -1.65
C ILE A 33 -8.41 0.77 -0.40
N VAL A 34 -8.18 1.43 0.74
CA VAL A 34 -8.39 0.84 2.07
C VAL A 34 -9.75 1.30 2.56
N THR A 35 -10.66 0.37 2.79
CA THR A 35 -12.01 0.65 3.33
C THR A 35 -12.07 0.23 4.79
N VAL A 36 -12.15 1.21 5.69
CA VAL A 36 -12.26 0.99 7.14
C VAL A 36 -13.75 1.02 7.50
N PRO A 37 -14.30 -0.04 8.14
CA PRO A 37 -15.73 -0.14 8.38
C PRO A 37 -16.19 0.83 9.48
N ILE A 38 -17.46 1.22 9.43
CA ILE A 38 -18.10 2.02 10.49
C ILE A 38 -18.12 1.26 11.83
N SER A 39 -18.34 -0.06 11.77
CA SER A 39 -18.38 -0.92 12.95
C SER A 39 -17.03 -0.96 13.64
N LYS A 40 -17.04 -0.76 14.96
CA LYS A 40 -15.84 -0.86 15.80
C LYS A 40 -15.57 -2.27 16.33
N ALA A 41 -16.41 -3.25 16.00
CA ALA A 41 -16.24 -4.63 16.45
C ALA A 41 -14.89 -5.19 15.97
N LYS A 42 -14.25 -6.05 16.79
CA LYS A 42 -12.97 -6.68 16.47
C LYS A 42 -12.99 -7.45 15.14
N GLU A 43 -14.10 -8.13 14.87
CA GLU A 43 -14.34 -8.92 13.65
C GLU A 43 -14.81 -8.09 12.44
N ALA A 44 -14.99 -6.78 12.59
CA ALA A 44 -15.37 -5.94 11.46
C ALA A 44 -14.28 -5.99 10.37
N LYS A 45 -14.68 -6.00 9.10
CA LYS A 45 -13.76 -6.26 7.98
C LYS A 45 -13.17 -4.96 7.43
N VAL A 46 -11.85 -4.83 7.45
CA VAL A 46 -11.10 -3.82 6.71
C VAL A 46 -10.74 -4.41 5.36
N LEU A 47 -11.17 -3.76 4.28
CA LEU A 47 -10.97 -4.24 2.91
C LEU A 47 -9.81 -3.50 2.27
N ILE A 48 -8.95 -4.24 1.58
CA ILE A 48 -7.92 -3.70 0.69
C ILE A 48 -8.26 -4.15 -0.72
N SER A 49 -8.58 -3.20 -1.58
CA SER A 49 -8.96 -3.43 -2.97
C SER A 49 -8.05 -2.69 -3.94
N GLU A 50 -7.80 -3.29 -5.10
CA GLU A 50 -7.06 -2.73 -6.23
C GLU A 50 -8.08 -2.26 -7.28
N TYR A 51 -7.95 -1.03 -7.77
CA TYR A 51 -8.81 -0.44 -8.80
C TYR A 51 -7.96 -0.11 -10.02
N PHE A 52 -8.37 -0.60 -11.19
CA PHE A 52 -7.71 -0.30 -12.45
C PHE A 52 -8.18 1.03 -13.06
N HIS A 53 -9.41 1.43 -12.71
CA HIS A 53 -10.00 2.71 -13.09
C HIS A 53 -10.46 3.47 -11.83
N TRP A 54 -10.05 4.72 -11.71
CA TRP A 54 -10.41 5.56 -10.57
C TRP A 54 -11.81 6.14 -10.75
N ILE A 55 -12.73 5.73 -9.87
CA ILE A 55 -14.06 6.31 -9.78
C ILE A 55 -14.08 7.22 -8.56
N LYS A 56 -14.19 8.53 -8.79
CA LYS A 56 -14.32 9.49 -7.70
C LYS A 56 -15.59 9.16 -6.90
N PRO A 57 -15.48 8.82 -5.60
CA PRO A 57 -16.65 8.48 -4.81
C PRO A 57 -17.58 9.70 -4.68
N GLU A 58 -18.87 9.48 -4.88
CA GLU A 58 -19.88 10.49 -4.56
C GLU A 58 -19.94 10.72 -3.05
N LYS A 59 -20.33 11.94 -2.63
CA LYS A 59 -20.31 12.31 -1.20
C LYS A 59 -21.22 11.38 -0.40
N GLY A 60 -20.62 10.55 0.45
CA GLY A 60 -21.34 9.68 1.38
C GLY A 60 -21.57 8.26 0.85
N GLU A 61 -21.11 7.94 -0.36
CA GLU A 61 -21.17 6.58 -0.90
C GLU A 61 -19.82 5.88 -0.78
N GLU A 62 -19.82 4.71 -0.15
CA GLU A 62 -18.69 3.79 -0.15
C GLU A 62 -18.86 2.82 -1.33
N THR A 63 -18.02 2.93 -2.35
CA THR A 63 -18.03 2.00 -3.48
C THR A 63 -17.21 0.76 -3.11
N SER A 64 -17.86 -0.25 -2.55
CA SER A 64 -17.19 -1.54 -2.32
C SER A 64 -17.25 -2.38 -3.60
N PRO A 65 -16.11 -2.87 -4.11
CA PRO A 65 -16.12 -3.68 -5.31
C PRO A 65 -16.74 -5.03 -4.98
N THR A 66 -17.53 -5.55 -5.90
CA THR A 66 -18.02 -6.93 -5.79
C THR A 66 -16.91 -7.90 -6.17
N PHE A 67 -17.01 -9.18 -5.77
CA PHE A 67 -15.99 -10.18 -6.13
C PHE A 67 -15.84 -10.43 -7.64
N ASN A 68 -16.82 -10.01 -8.46
CA ASN A 68 -16.83 -10.21 -9.91
C ASN A 68 -16.60 -8.90 -10.69
N ASP A 69 -16.19 -7.83 -10.01
CA ASP A 69 -15.94 -6.55 -10.64
C ASP A 69 -14.67 -6.65 -11.53
N VAL A 70 -14.79 -6.22 -12.78
CA VAL A 70 -13.70 -6.24 -13.76
C VAL A 70 -12.74 -5.08 -13.57
N ASP A 71 -13.21 -3.99 -12.98
CA ASP A 71 -12.46 -2.75 -12.78
C ASP A 71 -11.86 -2.63 -11.39
N ALA A 72 -12.27 -3.51 -10.46
CA ALA A 72 -11.75 -3.54 -9.10
C ALA A 72 -11.72 -4.94 -8.50
N GLN A 73 -10.69 -5.25 -7.71
CA GLN A 73 -10.52 -6.55 -7.07
C GLN A 73 -10.25 -6.39 -5.59
N ILE A 74 -11.01 -7.10 -4.75
CA ILE A 74 -10.62 -7.29 -3.34
C ILE A 74 -9.36 -8.15 -3.34
N LYS A 75 -8.30 -7.63 -2.71
CA LYS A 75 -6.99 -8.30 -2.60
C LYS A 75 -6.81 -8.96 -1.24
N ALA A 76 -7.22 -8.27 -0.18
CA ALA A 76 -7.12 -8.75 1.19
C ALA A 76 -8.26 -8.22 2.07
N VAL A 77 -8.57 -8.97 3.13
CA VAL A 77 -9.62 -8.69 4.13
C VAL A 77 -9.08 -8.99 5.52
N LEU A 78 -8.66 -7.95 6.24
CA LEU A 78 -8.26 -8.06 7.64
C LEU A 78 -9.47 -7.86 8.56
N ASN A 79 -9.47 -8.52 9.71
CA ASN A 79 -10.35 -8.08 10.79
C ASN A 79 -9.83 -6.76 11.38
N ARG A 80 -10.71 -5.99 12.00
CA ARG A 80 -10.40 -4.65 12.52
C ARG A 80 -9.39 -4.71 13.64
N HIS A 81 -9.40 -5.76 14.45
CA HIS A 81 -8.43 -5.93 15.53
C HIS A 81 -6.99 -6.03 15.00
N THR A 82 -6.74 -6.87 13.99
CA THR A 82 -5.45 -7.02 13.33
C THR A 82 -5.05 -5.75 12.58
N TRP A 83 -5.98 -5.08 11.89
CA TRP A 83 -5.71 -3.80 11.24
C TRP A 83 -5.22 -2.73 12.23
N GLU A 84 -5.90 -2.59 13.37
CA GLU A 84 -5.52 -1.63 14.42
C GLU A 84 -4.13 -1.92 15.02
N GLN A 85 -3.62 -3.16 14.94
CA GLN A 85 -2.25 -3.48 15.35
C GLN A 85 -1.18 -2.95 14.37
N ILE A 86 -1.52 -2.76 13.09
CA ILE A 86 -0.54 -2.44 12.04
C ILE A 86 -0.68 -1.03 11.46
N GLU A 87 -1.85 -0.39 11.57
CA GLU A 87 -2.18 0.83 10.82
C GLU A 87 -1.17 1.97 11.06
N GLU A 88 -0.74 2.17 12.31
CA GLU A 88 0.21 3.24 12.67
C GLU A 88 1.63 2.93 12.15
N HIS A 89 2.05 1.67 12.13
CA HIS A 89 3.33 1.26 11.57
C HIS A 89 3.36 1.43 10.05
N VAL A 90 2.29 1.00 9.36
CA VAL A 90 2.15 1.19 7.91
C VAL A 90 2.11 2.68 7.57
N LYS A 91 1.37 3.50 8.34
CA LYS A 91 1.32 4.96 8.15
C LYS A 91 2.71 5.58 8.27
N ALA A 92 3.48 5.18 9.29
CA ALA A 92 4.81 5.70 9.53
C ALA A 92 5.74 5.42 8.33
N GLU A 93 5.73 4.18 7.82
CA GLU A 93 6.53 3.80 6.66
C GLU A 93 6.07 4.51 5.39
N PHE A 94 4.77 4.54 5.10
CA PHE A 94 4.24 5.20 3.91
C PHE A 94 4.58 6.69 3.92
N ASN A 95 4.38 7.36 5.06
CA ASN A 95 4.72 8.77 5.18
C ASN A 95 6.23 9.02 5.13
N ARG A 96 7.08 8.07 5.52
CA ARG A 96 8.53 8.15 5.31
C ARG A 96 8.85 8.13 3.82
N CYS A 97 8.29 7.18 3.06
CA CYS A 97 8.45 7.08 1.62
C CYS A 97 7.94 8.34 0.90
N LEU A 98 6.74 8.81 1.24
CA LEU A 98 6.16 10.03 0.64
C LEU A 98 7.02 11.26 0.89
N ARG A 99 7.55 11.44 2.11
CA ARG A 99 8.47 12.56 2.42
C ARG A 99 9.74 12.51 1.59
N ASN A 100 10.32 11.31 1.41
CA ASN A 100 11.52 11.14 0.58
C ASN A 100 11.27 11.49 -0.90
N LEU A 101 10.03 11.31 -1.36
CA LEU A 101 9.58 11.69 -2.72
C LEU A 101 9.09 13.14 -2.82
N GLY A 102 9.12 13.93 -1.74
CA GLY A 102 8.57 15.29 -1.72
C GLY A 102 7.04 15.35 -1.86
N VAL A 103 6.35 14.24 -1.61
CA VAL A 103 4.90 14.09 -1.71
C VAL A 103 4.25 14.35 -0.34
N LYS A 104 3.04 14.92 -0.34
CA LYS A 104 2.27 15.16 0.88
C LYS A 104 1.95 13.84 1.60
N THR A 105 2.14 13.82 2.92
CA THR A 105 1.83 12.66 3.77
C THR A 105 0.34 12.41 3.93
N GLY A 106 -0.04 11.15 4.11
CA GLY A 106 -1.41 10.70 4.34
C GLY A 106 -1.75 10.45 5.82
N GLN A 107 -3.03 10.19 6.07
CA GLN A 107 -3.58 9.76 7.36
C GLN A 107 -4.67 8.71 7.13
N TRP A 108 -4.75 7.73 8.01
CA TRP A 108 -5.87 6.78 8.03
C TRP A 108 -7.13 7.45 8.55
N LEU A 109 -8.27 7.08 7.98
CA LEU A 109 -9.57 7.47 8.50
C LEU A 109 -10.05 6.44 9.51
N LYS A 110 -10.79 6.89 10.53
CA LYS A 110 -11.45 5.98 11.49
C LYS A 110 -12.54 5.11 10.86
N LYS A 111 -13.07 5.55 9.70
CA LYS A 111 -14.05 4.88 8.84
C LYS A 111 -14.02 5.48 7.44
N GLY A 112 -14.45 4.74 6.44
CA GLY A 112 -14.52 5.18 5.05
C GLY A 112 -13.34 4.70 4.20
N GLN A 113 -13.24 5.26 2.99
CA GLN A 113 -12.28 4.85 1.96
C GLN A 113 -11.07 5.79 1.90
N ILE A 114 -9.88 5.20 1.84
CA ILE A 114 -8.61 5.92 1.73
C ILE A 114 -7.87 5.47 0.46
N PRO A 115 -7.66 6.35 -0.52
CA PRO A 115 -6.82 6.07 -1.68
C PRO A 115 -5.35 5.93 -1.31
N VAL A 116 -4.70 4.96 -1.92
CA VAL A 116 -3.28 4.64 -1.73
C VAL A 116 -2.65 4.47 -3.10
N ASP A 117 -1.48 5.07 -3.29
CA ASP A 117 -0.67 4.87 -4.49
C ASP A 117 -0.46 3.37 -4.77
N ARG A 118 -0.36 3.02 -6.05
CA ARG A 118 -0.22 1.64 -6.49
C ARG A 118 0.94 0.90 -5.83
N THR A 119 2.10 1.52 -5.68
CA THR A 119 3.29 0.85 -5.12
C THR A 119 3.10 0.57 -3.63
N LEU A 120 2.64 1.56 -2.87
CA LEU A 120 2.34 1.43 -1.45
C LEU A 120 1.19 0.42 -1.21
N GLY A 121 0.16 0.44 -2.05
CA GLY A 121 -0.95 -0.51 -1.99
C GLY A 121 -0.51 -1.96 -2.15
N LYS A 122 0.46 -2.24 -3.04
CA LYS A 122 1.07 -3.57 -3.18
C LYS A 122 1.82 -3.99 -1.91
N GLU A 123 2.59 -3.09 -1.32
CA GLU A 123 3.33 -3.38 -0.09
C GLU A 123 2.40 -3.65 1.10
N LEU A 124 1.31 -2.88 1.24
CA LEU A 124 0.27 -3.15 2.24
C LEU A 124 -0.43 -4.48 1.98
N THR A 125 -0.76 -4.79 0.73
CA THR A 125 -1.40 -6.06 0.37
C THR A 125 -0.55 -7.26 0.76
N LEU A 126 0.77 -7.17 0.56
CA LEU A 126 1.71 -8.21 0.98
C LEU A 126 1.66 -8.45 2.49
N LEU A 127 1.71 -7.37 3.29
CA LEU A 127 1.61 -7.47 4.74
C LEU A 127 0.25 -8.03 5.19
N ALA A 128 -0.84 -7.60 4.55
CA ALA A 128 -2.17 -8.10 4.85
C ALA A 128 -2.27 -9.61 4.56
N TRP A 129 -1.75 -10.10 3.44
CA TRP A 129 -1.71 -11.54 3.12
C TRP A 129 -1.00 -12.38 4.18
N ALA A 130 -0.01 -11.84 4.87
CA ALA A 130 0.63 -12.54 5.97
C ALA A 130 -0.25 -12.61 7.23
N LEU A 131 -1.20 -11.70 7.41
CA LEU A 131 -1.91 -11.52 8.67
C LEU A 131 -3.38 -11.99 8.64
N GLU A 132 -4.00 -12.12 7.48
CA GLU A 132 -5.43 -12.48 7.37
C GLU A 132 -5.81 -13.81 8.02
N ASP A 133 -4.86 -14.76 8.07
CA ASP A 133 -5.01 -16.10 8.65
C ASP A 133 -3.93 -16.39 9.71
N ALA A 134 -3.35 -15.35 10.30
CA ALA A 134 -2.39 -15.46 11.38
C ALA A 134 -3.04 -15.11 12.73
N ASP A 135 -2.38 -15.53 13.82
CA ASP A 135 -2.71 -15.01 15.14
C ASP A 135 -2.44 -13.49 15.17
N PRO A 136 -3.41 -12.65 15.57
CA PRO A 136 -3.21 -11.20 15.70
C PRO A 136 -2.01 -10.82 16.59
N GLU A 137 -1.61 -11.66 17.54
CA GLU A 137 -0.43 -11.42 18.39
C GLU A 137 0.89 -11.37 17.58
N LEU A 138 0.91 -11.97 16.38
CA LEU A 138 2.08 -11.97 15.49
C LEU A 138 2.18 -10.69 14.64
N SER A 139 1.25 -9.75 14.76
CA SER A 139 1.18 -8.54 13.92
C SER A 139 2.45 -7.68 14.00
N VAL A 140 3.00 -7.47 15.20
CA VAL A 140 4.22 -6.67 15.38
C VAL A 140 5.43 -7.36 14.75
N THR A 141 5.56 -8.67 14.93
CA THR A 141 6.61 -9.48 14.29
C THR A 141 6.52 -9.40 12.77
N ALA A 142 5.30 -9.52 12.21
CA ALA A 142 5.06 -9.39 10.78
C ALA A 142 5.47 -8.02 10.24
N VAL A 143 5.13 -6.95 10.96
CA VAL A 143 5.55 -5.58 10.62
C VAL A 143 7.08 -5.47 10.62
N HIS A 144 7.78 -5.99 11.64
CA HIS A 144 9.24 -5.93 11.70
C HIS A 144 9.90 -6.69 10.55
N ASN A 145 9.44 -7.91 10.25
CA ASN A 145 9.93 -8.68 9.11
C ASN A 145 9.65 -7.96 7.78
N TRP A 146 8.45 -7.39 7.62
CA TRP A 146 8.08 -6.62 6.44
C TRP A 146 8.93 -5.36 6.26
N LEU A 147 9.18 -4.61 7.33
CA LEU A 147 10.07 -3.44 7.34
C LEU A 147 11.53 -3.82 7.08
N GLY A 148 11.92 -5.05 7.41
CA GLY A 148 13.24 -5.61 7.17
C GLY A 148 13.55 -5.92 5.71
N LEU A 149 12.51 -6.08 4.88
CA LEU A 149 12.65 -6.24 3.44
C LEU A 149 12.92 -4.88 2.78
N VAL A 150 13.77 -4.84 1.76
CA VAL A 150 13.85 -3.66 0.88
C VAL A 150 12.61 -3.59 -0.04
N PRO A 151 12.24 -2.41 -0.57
CA PRO A 151 11.05 -2.27 -1.40
C PRO A 151 10.96 -3.27 -2.57
N GLU A 152 12.08 -3.57 -3.22
CA GLU A 152 12.19 -4.52 -4.33
C GLU A 152 11.84 -5.94 -3.89
N GLU A 153 12.30 -6.37 -2.72
CA GLU A 153 11.96 -7.69 -2.16
C GLU A 153 10.46 -7.77 -1.87
N ARG A 154 9.86 -6.69 -1.36
CA ARG A 154 8.41 -6.60 -1.15
C ARG A 154 7.65 -6.67 -2.47
N TRP A 155 8.10 -5.94 -3.50
CA TRP A 155 7.44 -5.94 -4.80
C TRP A 155 7.59 -7.28 -5.52
N TRP A 156 8.74 -7.94 -5.37
CA TRP A 156 8.97 -9.27 -5.88
C TRP A 156 8.04 -10.29 -5.20
N LEU A 157 8.00 -10.31 -3.86
CA LEU A 157 7.08 -11.18 -3.10
C LEU A 157 5.62 -10.92 -3.45
N TYR A 158 5.21 -9.65 -3.56
CA TYR A 158 3.88 -9.28 -4.02
C TYR A 158 3.60 -9.88 -5.40
N THR A 159 4.49 -9.68 -6.37
CA THR A 159 4.28 -10.10 -7.76
C THR A 159 4.14 -11.61 -7.87
N MET A 160 5.03 -12.37 -7.21
CA MET A 160 4.97 -13.83 -7.18
C MET A 160 3.68 -14.33 -6.51
N THR A 161 3.30 -13.72 -5.40
CA THR A 161 2.09 -14.11 -4.65
C THR A 161 0.82 -13.74 -5.41
N ASN A 162 0.80 -12.58 -6.06
CA ASN A 162 -0.34 -12.07 -6.82
C ASN A 162 -0.60 -12.93 -8.06
N ALA A 163 0.45 -13.29 -8.80
CA ALA A 163 0.35 -14.09 -10.00
C ALA A 163 -0.16 -15.52 -9.73
N ALA A 164 0.21 -16.11 -8.59
CA ALA A 164 -0.17 -17.48 -8.25
C ALA A 164 -1.48 -17.57 -7.43
N THR A 165 -1.66 -16.67 -6.46
CA THR A 165 -2.70 -16.77 -5.41
C THR A 165 -3.32 -15.41 -5.05
N GLY A 166 -3.31 -14.44 -5.96
CA GLY A 166 -3.74 -13.05 -5.69
C GLY A 166 -5.25 -12.82 -5.50
N HIS A 167 -6.09 -13.83 -5.72
CA HIS A 167 -7.54 -13.72 -5.52
C HIS A 167 -7.89 -13.76 -4.02
N ALA A 168 -8.66 -12.79 -3.51
CA ALA A 168 -8.93 -12.65 -2.07
C ALA A 168 -9.48 -13.92 -1.39
N VAL A 169 -10.52 -14.53 -1.96
CA VAL A 169 -11.14 -15.76 -1.41
C VAL A 169 -10.40 -17.01 -1.84
N ASN A 170 -10.27 -17.23 -3.16
CA ASN A 170 -9.74 -18.48 -3.68
C ASN A 170 -8.25 -18.67 -3.40
N GLY A 171 -7.46 -17.59 -3.25
CA GLY A 171 -6.03 -17.64 -2.94
C GLY A 171 -5.70 -17.76 -1.46
N ARG A 172 -6.70 -17.64 -0.56
CA ARG A 172 -6.50 -17.54 0.88
C ARG A 172 -5.88 -18.82 1.46
N ASN A 173 -4.94 -18.66 2.40
CA ASN A 173 -4.26 -19.72 3.14
C ASN A 173 -3.68 -20.88 2.29
N LYS A 174 -3.22 -20.61 1.06
CA LYS A 174 -2.59 -21.62 0.19
C LYS A 174 -1.43 -21.04 -0.63
N GLY A 175 -0.55 -21.93 -1.10
CA GLY A 175 0.57 -21.56 -1.98
C GLY A 175 1.44 -20.43 -1.40
N TRP A 176 1.71 -19.42 -2.23
CA TRP A 176 2.54 -18.28 -1.85
C TRP A 176 1.98 -17.45 -0.70
N ARG A 177 0.65 -17.31 -0.56
CA ARG A 177 0.06 -16.60 0.60
C ARG A 177 0.36 -17.32 1.92
N LYS A 178 0.35 -18.66 1.92
CA LYS A 178 0.77 -19.44 3.08
C LYS A 178 2.27 -19.25 3.36
N ALA A 179 3.12 -19.25 2.34
CA ALA A 179 4.55 -19.00 2.49
C ALA A 179 4.84 -17.60 3.05
N VAL A 180 4.16 -16.57 2.53
CA VAL A 180 4.27 -15.18 2.98
C VAL A 180 3.89 -15.03 4.45
N ARG A 181 2.82 -15.70 4.90
CA ARG A 181 2.47 -15.77 6.34
C ARG A 181 3.67 -16.24 7.15
N PHE A 182 4.15 -17.45 6.91
CA PHE A 182 5.28 -18.01 7.68
C PHE A 182 6.54 -17.13 7.59
N ALA A 183 6.85 -16.61 6.40
CA ALA A 183 8.02 -15.77 6.19
C ALA A 183 7.99 -14.48 7.01
N LEU A 184 6.81 -13.87 7.21
CA LEU A 184 6.67 -12.63 7.97
C LEU A 184 6.33 -12.88 9.45
N THR A 185 5.62 -13.94 9.81
CA THR A 185 5.15 -14.15 11.19
C THR A 185 6.04 -15.03 12.06
N GLU A 186 6.85 -15.92 11.46
CA GLU A 186 7.60 -16.94 12.21
C GLU A 186 9.12 -16.85 12.03
N ASN A 187 9.60 -15.96 11.16
CA ASN A 187 11.02 -15.78 10.93
C ASN A 187 11.64 -14.90 12.03
N PRO A 188 12.66 -15.38 12.78
CA PRO A 188 13.32 -14.56 13.80
C PRO A 188 14.05 -13.37 13.17
N VAL A 189 13.65 -12.17 13.61
CA VAL A 189 14.27 -10.91 13.16
C VAL A 189 15.53 -10.64 13.98
N MET A 190 16.71 -10.57 13.33
CA MET A 190 17.87 -9.90 13.92
C MET A 190 17.88 -8.42 13.50
N GLU A 191 17.40 -7.55 14.41
CA GLU A 191 17.15 -6.13 14.15
C GLU A 191 18.39 -5.37 13.63
N GLY A 192 19.59 -5.73 14.11
CA GLY A 192 20.85 -5.16 13.63
C GLY A 192 21.17 -5.49 12.17
N VAL A 193 20.81 -6.68 11.70
CA VAL A 193 21.06 -7.13 10.30
C VAL A 193 20.12 -6.43 9.33
N LEU A 194 18.88 -6.16 9.76
CA LEU A 194 17.89 -5.45 8.93
C LEU A 194 18.26 -3.98 8.73
N ARG A 195 18.72 -3.31 9.79
CA ARG A 195 19.14 -1.91 9.72
C ARG A 195 20.29 -1.70 8.72
N ASN A 196 21.25 -2.62 8.70
CA ASN A 196 22.39 -2.56 7.78
C ASN A 196 21.95 -2.77 6.32
N ARG A 197 21.12 -3.79 6.05
CA ARG A 197 20.61 -4.05 4.69
C ARG A 197 19.82 -2.87 4.12
N ARG A 198 19.00 -2.22 4.95
CA ARG A 198 18.23 -1.04 4.51
C ARG A 198 19.12 0.16 4.21
N ALA A 199 20.13 0.41 5.04
CA ALA A 199 21.08 1.51 4.82
C ALA A 199 21.92 1.30 3.56
N GLU A 200 22.37 0.06 3.30
CA GLU A 200 23.08 -0.29 2.07
C GLU A 200 22.23 -0.01 0.82
N PHE A 201 20.94 -0.36 0.86
CA PHE A 201 20.03 -0.08 -0.23
C PHE A 201 19.79 1.43 -0.45
N GLU A 202 19.56 2.19 0.62
CA GLU A 202 19.39 3.65 0.54
C GLU A 202 20.66 4.33 -0.03
N LEU A 203 21.85 3.88 0.38
CA LEU A 203 23.12 4.34 -0.18
C LEU A 203 23.27 3.98 -1.67
N SER A 204 22.89 2.77 -2.07
CA SER A 204 22.92 2.35 -3.47
C SER A 204 22.07 3.28 -4.34
N LEU A 205 20.83 3.58 -3.93
CA LEU A 205 19.94 4.52 -4.62
C LEU A 205 20.54 5.92 -4.78
N MET A 206 21.22 6.42 -3.74
CA MET A 206 21.88 7.73 -3.78
C MET A 206 23.10 7.72 -4.73
N SER A 207 23.81 6.59 -4.82
CA SER A 207 24.98 6.45 -5.69
C SER A 207 24.65 6.23 -7.17
N SER A 208 23.48 5.67 -7.48
CA SER A 208 23.00 5.43 -8.86
C SER A 208 22.42 6.67 -9.54
N GLY A 209 22.33 7.80 -8.83
CA GLY A 209 21.72 9.05 -9.29
C GLY A 209 22.68 10.05 -9.95
N HIS A 210 23.87 9.61 -10.37
CA HIS A 210 24.87 10.45 -11.05
C HIS A 210 25.11 10.03 -12.50
#